data_AF-A0A529MEC1-F1
#
_entry.id   AF-A0A529MEC1-F1
#
_cell.length_a   1.000
_cell.length_b   1.000
_cell.length_c   1.000
_cell.angle_alpha   90.00
_cell.angle_beta   90.00
_cell.angle_gamma   90.00
#
_symmetry.space_group_name_H-M   'P 1'
#
loop_
_entity.id
_entity.type
_entity.pdbx_description
1 polymer ?
#
loop_
_entity_poly.entity_id
_entity_poly.type
_entity_poly.pdbx_seq_one_letter_code
_entity_poly.pdbx_strand_id
1 'polypeptide(L)'
;LLKSGDRVRIDLKKGSANILVSDEEIARRRAALQGNGGFHYPQHQTPWQEIQRGIVDQFDAGMVLKPAVKYQDVAHTRGVPRDNH
;
A
#
# COMPACT_ATOMS: atom_id res chain seq x y z
N LEU A 1 -5.13 7.38 12.55
CA LEU A 1 -4.16 7.70 13.64
C LEU A 1 -4.04 9.21 13.82
N LEU A 2 -3.70 9.94 12.77
CA LEU A 2 -3.92 11.39 12.69
C LEU A 2 -5.41 11.71 12.84
N LYS A 3 -5.73 12.85 13.46
CA LYS A 3 -7.08 13.39 13.66
C LYS A 3 -7.10 14.89 13.34
N SER A 4 -8.28 15.43 13.03
CA SER A 4 -8.47 16.86 12.84
C SER A 4 -8.03 17.64 14.08
N GLY A 5 -7.29 18.73 13.87
CA GLY A 5 -6.71 19.55 14.94
C GLY A 5 -5.32 19.14 15.40
N ASP A 6 -4.82 17.95 15.04
CA ASP A 6 -3.42 17.59 15.29
C ASP A 6 -2.48 18.52 14.50
N ARG A 7 -1.40 18.97 15.14
CA ARG A 7 -0.38 19.78 14.45
C ARG A 7 0.56 18.87 13.67
N VAL A 8 0.82 19.22 12.41
CA VAL A 8 1.80 18.55 11.56
C VAL A 8 2.90 19.55 11.19
N ARG A 9 4.15 19.19 11.45
CA ARG A 9 5.32 19.96 11.01
C ARG A 9 5.80 19.45 9.67
N ILE A 10 5.76 20.31 8.66
CA ILE A 10 6.31 20.05 7.33
C ILE A 10 7.60 20.83 7.18
N ASP A 11 8.70 20.14 6.87
CA ASP A 11 10.00 20.74 6.58
C ASP A 11 10.47 20.26 5.20
N LEU A 12 10.39 21.14 4.20
CA LEU A 12 10.72 20.82 2.82
C LEU A 12 12.23 20.72 2.58
N LYS A 13 13.06 21.45 3.34
CA LYS A 13 14.52 21.35 3.22
C LYS A 13 15.01 20.00 3.71
N LYS A 14 14.36 19.46 4.75
CA LYS A 14 14.65 18.12 5.28
C LYS A 14 13.84 16.99 4.62
N GLY A 15 12.83 17.32 3.81
CA GLY A 15 11.92 16.34 3.24
C GLY A 15 11.10 15.56 4.27
N SER A 16 10.73 16.19 5.40
CA SER A 16 10.05 15.52 6.51
C SER A 16 8.64 16.06 6.76
N ALA A 17 7.74 15.16 7.17
CA ALA A 17 6.40 15.48 7.64
C ALA A 17 6.15 14.74 8.95
N ASN A 18 6.17 15.45 10.08
CA ASN A 18 6.07 14.88 11.41
C ASN A 18 4.76 15.28 12.08
N ILE A 19 4.01 14.29 12.59
CA ILE A 19 2.84 14.54 13.43
C ILE A 19 3.35 14.91 14.82
N LEU A 20 2.99 16.09 15.34
CA LEU A 20 3.43 16.57 16.65
C LEU A 20 2.49 16.05 17.75
N VAL A 21 2.43 14.74 17.89
CA VAL A 21 1.63 14.01 18.89
C VAL A 21 2.57 13.05 19.61
N SER A 22 2.39 12.87 20.92
CA SER A 22 3.27 11.99 21.70
C SER A 22 3.10 10.51 21.30
N ASP A 23 4.14 9.72 21.53
CA ASP A 23 4.13 8.30 21.18
C ASP A 23 3.07 7.52 21.99
N GLU A 24 2.83 7.90 23.25
CA GLU A 24 1.78 7.31 24.09
C GLU A 24 0.39 7.53 23.46
N GLU A 25 0.15 8.73 22.93
CA GLU A 25 -1.11 9.05 22.29
C GLU A 25 -1.28 8.31 20.96
N ILE A 26 -0.21 8.21 20.15
CA ILE A 26 -0.23 7.42 18.93
C ILE A 26 -0.49 5.94 19.23
N ALA A 27 0.13 5.39 20.28
CA ALA A 27 -0.08 4.01 20.72
C ALA A 27 -1.55 3.78 21.15
N ARG A 28 -2.10 4.68 21.98
CA ARG A 28 -3.51 4.64 22.40
C ARG A 28 -4.47 4.66 21.20
N ARG A 29 -4.24 5.57 20.25
CA ARG A 29 -5.06 5.68 19.03
C ARG A 29 -4.92 4.45 18.13
N ARG A 30 -3.75 3.81 18.10
CA ARG A 30 -3.52 2.58 17.35
C ARG A 30 -4.26 1.39 17.96
N ALA A 31 -4.20 1.23 19.28
CA ALA A 31 -4.97 0.21 19.97
C ALA A 31 -6.48 0.38 19.73
N ALA A 32 -7.00 1.61 19.81
CA ALA A 32 -8.39 1.90 19.51
C ALA A 32 -8.76 1.59 18.04
N LEU A 33 -7.90 1.95 17.08
CA LEU A 33 -8.11 1.65 15.66
C LEU A 33 -8.15 0.13 15.40
N GLN A 34 -7.21 -0.62 16.00
CA GLN A 34 -7.18 -2.07 15.88
C GLN A 34 -8.41 -2.73 16.52
N GLY A 35 -8.84 -2.24 17.69
CA GLY A 35 -10.09 -2.69 18.34
C GLY A 35 -11.35 -2.44 17.50
N ASN A 36 -11.32 -1.44 16.61
CA ASN A 36 -12.40 -1.13 15.67
C ASN A 36 -12.26 -1.82 14.30
N GLY A 37 -11.37 -2.80 14.15
CA GLY A 37 -11.18 -3.54 12.90
C GLY A 37 -10.28 -2.86 11.87
N GLY A 38 -9.50 -1.85 12.27
CA GLY A 38 -8.56 -1.16 11.40
C GLY A 38 -9.18 0.01 10.62
N PHE A 39 -8.53 0.41 9.53
CA PHE A 39 -9.09 1.43 8.64
C PHE A 39 -10.20 0.82 7.78
N HIS A 40 -11.36 1.47 7.74
CA HIS A 40 -12.45 1.04 6.88
C HIS A 40 -12.09 1.25 5.40
N TYR A 41 -12.30 0.21 4.61
CA TYR A 41 -12.26 0.27 3.15
C TYR A 41 -13.45 -0.51 2.59
N PRO A 42 -14.00 -0.11 1.44
CA PRO A 42 -15.12 -0.81 0.83
C PRO A 42 -14.71 -2.20 0.34
N GLN A 43 -15.66 -3.14 0.34
CA GLN A 43 -15.49 -4.48 -0.24
C GLN A 43 -15.15 -4.41 -1.74
N HIS A 44 -14.52 -5.47 -2.27
CA HIS A 44 -14.36 -5.69 -3.70
C HIS A 44 -15.74 -5.80 -4.38
N GLN A 45 -15.93 -5.07 -5.47
CA GLN A 45 -17.12 -5.11 -6.32
C GLN A 45 -16.87 -5.86 -7.62
N THR A 46 -15.61 -6.08 -8.00
CA THR A 46 -15.24 -6.79 -9.23
C THR A 46 -14.04 -7.70 -9.00
N PRO A 47 -13.87 -8.77 -9.79
CA PRO A 47 -12.68 -9.62 -9.72
C PRO A 47 -11.38 -8.84 -9.89
N TRP A 48 -11.38 -7.81 -10.76
CA TRP A 48 -10.20 -6.98 -10.95
C TRP A 48 -9.83 -6.17 -9.70
N GLN A 49 -10.81 -5.68 -8.94
CA GLN A 49 -10.54 -5.00 -7.67
C GLN A 49 -9.96 -5.93 -6.61
N GLU A 50 -10.38 -7.20 -6.57
CA GLU A 50 -9.81 -8.21 -5.68
C GLU A 50 -8.35 -8.49 -6.06
N ILE A 51 -8.10 -8.78 -7.34
CA ILE A 51 -6.75 -9.02 -7.87
C ILE A 51 -5.83 -7.83 -7.55
N GLN A 52 -6.24 -6.61 -7.93
CA GLN A 52 -5.40 -5.42 -7.78
C GLN A 52 -5.08 -5.15 -6.31
N ARG A 53 -6.08 -5.18 -5.41
CA ARG A 53 -5.85 -4.91 -3.98
C ARG A 53 -5.07 -6.00 -3.28
N GLY A 54 -5.14 -7.24 -3.77
CA GLY A 54 -4.42 -8.37 -3.21
C GLY A 54 -2.94 -8.41 -3.58
N ILE A 55 -2.54 -7.86 -4.73
CA ILE A 55 -1.18 -8.08 -5.28
C ILE A 55 -0.41 -6.82 -5.69
N VAL A 56 -0.99 -5.63 -5.62
CA VAL A 56 -0.26 -4.38 -5.91
C VAL A 56 0.76 -4.06 -4.82
N ASP A 57 1.88 -3.47 -5.19
CA ASP A 57 2.86 -2.94 -4.22
C ASP A 57 2.51 -1.53 -3.73
N GLN A 58 3.21 -1.05 -2.71
CA GLN A 58 3.05 0.33 -2.20
C GLN A 58 3.54 1.39 -3.20
N PHE A 59 3.14 2.64 -2.99
CA PHE A 59 3.44 3.77 -3.90
C PHE A 59 4.94 4.03 -4.06
N ASP A 60 5.71 3.92 -2.99
CA ASP A 60 7.18 4.07 -3.00
C ASP A 60 7.88 2.96 -3.80
N ALA A 61 7.23 1.81 -3.95
CA ALA A 61 7.67 0.70 -4.80
C ALA A 61 7.06 0.73 -6.22
N GLY A 62 6.37 1.81 -6.59
CA GLY A 62 5.88 2.05 -7.95
C GLY A 62 4.49 1.48 -8.27
N MET A 63 3.73 0.99 -7.28
CA MET A 63 2.36 0.46 -7.45
C MET A 63 2.17 -0.58 -8.55
N VAL A 64 3.21 -1.36 -8.85
CA VAL A 64 3.12 -2.44 -9.83
C VAL A 64 2.37 -3.63 -9.23
N LEU A 65 1.87 -4.53 -10.08
CA LEU A 65 1.50 -5.87 -9.61
C LEU A 65 2.79 -6.54 -9.13
N LYS A 66 2.95 -6.74 -7.82
CA LYS A 66 4.20 -7.20 -7.19
C LYS A 66 4.78 -8.48 -7.82
N PRO A 67 3.99 -9.47 -8.28
CA PRO A 67 4.54 -10.63 -8.97
C PRO A 67 5.11 -10.32 -10.37
N ALA A 68 4.61 -9.28 -11.04
CA ALA A 68 4.91 -8.99 -12.44
C ALA A 68 6.40 -8.69 -12.69
N VAL A 69 7.09 -8.08 -11.72
CA VAL A 69 8.52 -7.74 -11.86
C VAL A 69 9.44 -8.96 -12.05
N LYS A 70 8.96 -10.17 -11.71
CA LYS A 70 9.69 -11.44 -11.93
C LYS A 70 9.70 -11.90 -13.39
N TYR A 71 8.81 -11.35 -14.22
CA TYR A 71 8.62 -11.77 -15.61
C TYR A 71 9.21 -10.71 -16.52
N GLN A 72 10.49 -10.91 -16.87
CA GLN A 72 11.25 -10.04 -17.76
C GLN A 72 11.77 -10.87 -18.93
N ASP A 73 11.94 -10.23 -20.09
CA ASP A 73 12.51 -10.84 -21.29
C ASP A 73 11.91 -12.22 -21.65
N VAL A 74 10.58 -12.32 -21.59
CA VAL A 74 9.88 -13.61 -21.67
C VAL A 74 10.07 -14.30 -23.03
N ALA A 75 10.24 -13.55 -24.11
CA ALA A 75 10.45 -14.08 -25.45
C ALA A 75 11.76 -14.89 -25.57
N HIS A 76 12.82 -14.48 -24.87
CA HIS A 76 14.11 -15.15 -24.93
C HIS A 76 14.35 -16.11 -23.75
N THR A 77 13.76 -15.83 -22.58
CA THR A 77 14.04 -16.59 -21.34
C THR A 77 13.03 -17.68 -21.01
N ARG A 78 11.82 -17.65 -21.58
CA ARG A 78 10.74 -18.61 -21.25
C ARG A 78 10.39 -19.56 -22.40
N GLY A 79 11.07 -19.42 -23.54
CA GLY A 79 10.84 -20.22 -24.74
C GLY A 79 9.54 -19.85 -25.47
N VAL A 80 9.32 -20.51 -26.61
CA VAL A 80 8.10 -20.32 -27.40
C VAL A 80 6.93 -20.99 -26.68
N PRO A 81 5.79 -20.31 -26.47
CA PRO A 81 4.58 -20.92 -25.92
C PRO A 81 4.14 -22.13 -26.76
N ARG A 82 3.45 -23.07 -26.12
CA ARG A 82 2.93 -24.28 -26.77
C ARG A 82 2.02 -23.91 -27.95
N ASP A 83 2.21 -24.60 -29.08
CA ASP A 83 1.26 -24.53 -30.19
C ASP A 83 -0.11 -25.04 -29.73
N ASN A 84 -1.15 -24.26 -30.01
CA ASN A 84 -2.48 -24.50 -29.49
C ASN A 84 -3.45 -25.08 -30.53
N HIS A 85 -3.02 -25.27 -31.78
CA HIS A 85 -3.81 -25.90 -32.85
C HIS A 85 -2.92 -26.77 -33.77
#